data_AF-K9DPK1-F1
#
_entry.id   AF-K9DPK1-F1
#
_cell.length_a   1.000
_cell.length_b   1.000
_cell.length_c   1.000
_cell.angle_alpha   90.00
_cell.angle_beta   90.00
_cell.angle_gamma   90.00
#
_symmetry.space_group_name_H-M   'P 1'
#
loop_
_entity.id
_entity.type
_entity.pdbx_description
1 polymer ?
#
loop_
_entity_poly.entity_id
_entity_poly.type
_entity_poly.pdbx_seq_one_letter_code
_entity_poly.pdbx_strand_id
1 'polypeptide(L)'
;MDPRHGVHPGPGPGPGPGPDPGRDPGLGAGLRQALPEWWPVMLGLALLFGPTFRDLFSGAWIGEEQGHGPIIFALSLWLIWRKWPEVRAASAPPRPHWIGWAVLVFGLGIHLLGRSQKILMFEVASILAVLAATVLLKLGARALRLLWFPFFFMLFMVPLPSELVAAVTMPMKMAVSWATEHLLFAAGCPISRSGVVLQIGQYQLLVADACAGLQTLLTLEALGLFYLNLMRHPSAFRNLALAILIVPVSFTANVIRVIALTLITYYFGDAAGQGFLHGFAGMVLFVTALLMILALDAALQWFIKRREQPRHPGHGWPNPPNSPNSPNSPSPLRGGAR
;
A
#
# COMPACT_ATOMS: atom_id res chain seq x y z
N MET A 1 59.40 31.08 59.16
CA MET A 1 58.03 31.07 59.71
C MET A 1 57.06 31.36 58.58
N ASP A 2 56.39 30.30 58.12
CA ASP A 2 55.13 30.32 57.36
C ASP A 2 53.99 30.62 58.37
N PRO A 3 52.83 31.22 58.00
CA PRO A 3 51.82 30.45 57.30
C PRO A 3 51.05 31.20 56.19
N ARG A 4 50.97 30.51 55.04
CA ARG A 4 50.00 30.67 53.96
C ARG A 4 48.56 30.47 54.46
N HIS A 5 47.68 31.45 54.24
CA HIS A 5 46.24 31.22 54.20
C HIS A 5 45.77 31.06 52.76
N GLY A 6 45.43 29.82 52.41
CA GLY A 6 44.83 29.44 51.14
C GLY A 6 43.37 29.88 51.05
N VAL A 7 43.04 30.56 49.96
CA VAL A 7 41.66 30.82 49.54
C VAL A 7 41.16 29.58 48.82
N HIS A 8 40.21 28.86 49.42
CA HIS A 8 39.48 27.77 48.77
C HIS A 8 38.57 28.34 47.67
N PRO A 9 38.65 27.89 46.41
CA PRO A 9 37.61 28.16 45.43
C PRO A 9 36.40 27.27 45.73
N GLY A 10 35.21 27.88 45.83
CA GLY A 10 33.95 27.16 46.01
C GLY A 10 33.67 26.17 44.87
N PRO A 11 32.82 25.14 45.11
CA PRO A 11 32.51 24.15 44.09
C PRO A 11 31.80 24.83 42.92
N GLY A 12 32.38 24.69 41.72
CA GLY A 12 31.79 25.20 40.49
C GLY A 12 30.41 24.59 40.21
N PRO A 13 29.57 25.24 39.38
CA PRO A 13 28.28 24.70 39.01
C PRO A 13 28.49 23.32 38.36
N GLY A 14 27.93 22.29 38.97
CA GLY A 14 28.00 20.91 38.46
C GLY A 14 27.45 20.82 37.03
N PRO A 15 27.85 19.79 36.26
CA PRO A 15 27.36 19.59 34.91
C PRO A 15 25.83 19.52 34.97
N GLY A 16 25.16 20.42 34.24
CA GLY A 16 23.71 20.40 34.11
C GLY A 16 23.23 19.03 33.65
N PRO A 17 21.99 18.64 33.97
CA PRO A 17 21.47 17.32 33.63
C PRO A 17 21.62 17.12 32.12
N GLY A 18 22.40 16.08 31.75
CA GLY A 18 22.56 15.67 30.36
C GLY A 18 21.20 15.35 29.73
N PRO A 19 21.09 15.41 28.40
CA PRO A 19 19.84 15.12 27.70
C PRO A 19 19.35 13.72 28.10
N ASP A 20 18.15 13.68 28.67
CA ASP A 20 17.47 12.48 29.14
C ASP A 20 17.24 11.52 27.95
N PRO A 21 17.88 10.33 27.91
CA PRO A 21 17.86 9.45 26.74
C PRO A 21 16.53 8.71 26.54
N GLY A 22 15.53 8.96 27.39
CA GLY A 22 14.21 8.32 27.35
C GLY A 22 13.06 9.20 26.86
N ARG A 23 13.31 10.43 26.42
CA ARG A 23 12.26 11.34 25.94
C ARG A 23 12.33 11.48 24.42
N ASP A 24 11.69 10.55 23.70
CA ASP A 24 11.36 10.76 22.30
C ASP A 24 10.74 12.17 22.18
N PRO A 25 11.32 13.10 21.39
CA PRO A 25 10.72 14.40 21.17
C PRO A 25 9.41 14.15 20.41
N GLY A 26 8.34 14.02 21.19
CA GLY A 26 7.10 13.40 20.77
C GLY A 26 6.55 14.04 19.51
N LEU A 27 6.00 13.20 18.65
CA LEU A 27 5.29 13.50 17.40
C LEU A 27 4.46 14.80 17.41
N GLY A 28 3.93 15.23 18.56
CA GLY A 28 3.18 16.48 18.72
C GLY A 28 3.99 17.78 18.66
N ALA A 29 5.26 17.79 19.09
CA ALA A 29 6.08 19.01 19.11
C ALA A 29 6.48 19.46 17.69
N GLY A 30 6.82 18.49 16.82
CA GLY A 30 7.16 18.76 15.43
C GLY A 30 5.96 19.16 14.55
N LEU A 31 4.74 18.82 14.95
CA LEU A 31 3.50 19.28 14.31
C LEU A 31 3.13 20.69 14.78
N ARG A 32 3.24 20.97 16.09
CA ARG A 32 3.00 22.31 16.67
C ARG A 32 3.95 23.39 16.13
N GLN A 33 5.20 23.04 15.83
CA GLN A 33 6.15 23.98 15.22
C GLN A 33 5.98 24.15 13.69
N ALA A 34 5.36 23.18 12.99
CA ALA A 34 5.12 23.26 11.54
C ALA A 34 3.76 23.91 11.17
N LEU A 35 2.80 23.91 12.11
CA LEU A 35 1.46 24.50 11.96
C LEU A 35 1.45 26.00 11.54
N PRO A 36 2.38 26.88 12.01
CA PRO A 36 2.36 28.30 11.62
C PRO A 36 2.73 28.57 10.15
N GLU A 37 3.45 27.67 9.48
CA GLU A 37 3.89 27.89 8.09
C GLU A 37 2.96 27.22 7.05
N TRP A 38 2.27 26.15 7.44
CA TRP A 38 1.41 25.36 6.54
C TRP A 38 -0.06 25.77 6.60
N TRP A 39 -0.50 26.54 7.60
CA TRP A 39 -1.92 26.95 7.71
C TRP A 39 -2.48 27.68 6.47
N PRO A 40 -1.75 28.57 5.76
CA PRO A 40 -2.33 29.24 4.60
C PRO A 40 -2.55 28.27 3.44
N VAL A 41 -1.64 27.32 3.27
CA VAL A 41 -1.73 26.25 2.27
C VAL A 41 -2.91 25.33 2.60
N MET A 42 -3.03 24.90 3.85
CA MET A 42 -4.13 24.06 4.30
C MET A 42 -5.48 24.76 4.13
N LEU A 43 -5.56 26.05 4.47
CA LEU A 43 -6.77 26.85 4.27
C LEU A 43 -7.10 26.99 2.78
N GLY A 44 -6.12 27.28 1.93
CA GLY A 44 -6.30 27.36 0.48
C GLY A 44 -6.80 26.05 -0.12
N LEU A 45 -6.22 24.92 0.28
CA LEU A 45 -6.67 23.59 -0.14
C LEU A 45 -8.08 23.27 0.36
N ALA A 46 -8.41 23.63 1.61
CA ALA A 46 -9.73 23.41 2.18
C ALA A 46 -10.81 24.24 1.48
N LEU A 47 -10.52 25.49 1.13
CA LEU A 47 -11.44 26.35 0.38
C LEU A 47 -11.61 25.87 -1.07
N LEU A 48 -10.51 25.46 -1.73
CA LEU A 48 -10.55 25.00 -3.11
C LEU A 48 -11.28 23.66 -3.26
N PHE A 49 -10.94 22.67 -2.43
CA PHE A 49 -11.46 21.30 -2.56
C PHE A 49 -12.62 20.98 -1.63
N GLY A 50 -12.98 21.87 -0.70
CA GLY A 50 -14.12 21.67 0.20
C GLY A 50 -15.44 21.33 -0.52
N PRO A 51 -15.81 22.07 -1.59
CA PRO A 51 -16.97 21.72 -2.41
C PRO A 51 -16.85 20.35 -3.10
N THR A 52 -15.68 20.04 -3.66
CA THR A 52 -15.41 18.74 -4.30
C THR A 52 -15.54 17.58 -3.30
N PHE A 53 -15.00 17.71 -2.09
CA PHE A 53 -15.18 16.69 -1.05
C PHE A 53 -16.64 16.56 -0.62
N ARG A 54 -17.38 17.66 -0.50
CA ARG A 54 -18.82 17.61 -0.21
C ARG A 54 -19.58 16.81 -1.27
N ASP A 55 -19.28 17.04 -2.55
CA ASP A 55 -19.94 16.34 -3.66
C ASP A 55 -19.53 14.86 -3.72
N LEU A 56 -18.27 14.55 -3.43
CA LEU A 56 -17.79 13.17 -3.30
C LEU A 56 -18.50 12.42 -2.18
N PHE A 57 -18.56 13.01 -0.98
CA PHE A 57 -19.20 12.40 0.20
C PHE A 57 -20.72 12.35 0.14
N SER A 58 -21.38 13.15 -0.72
CA SER A 58 -22.84 13.11 -0.91
C SER A 58 -23.27 12.35 -2.17
N GLY A 59 -22.32 11.91 -3.00
CA GLY A 59 -22.60 11.18 -4.23
C GLY A 59 -21.67 9.98 -4.40
N ALA A 60 -20.56 10.18 -5.12
CA ALA A 60 -19.73 9.09 -5.63
C ALA A 60 -19.21 8.13 -4.53
N TRP A 61 -18.81 8.64 -3.37
CA TRP A 61 -18.26 7.82 -2.28
C TRP A 61 -19.31 7.08 -1.44
N ILE A 62 -20.60 7.38 -1.63
CA ILE A 62 -21.69 6.60 -1.04
C ILE A 62 -22.04 5.41 -1.95
N GLY A 63 -21.87 5.54 -3.26
CA GLY A 63 -22.14 4.48 -4.23
C GLY A 63 -21.16 3.31 -4.15
N GLU A 64 -21.62 2.13 -4.56
CA GLU A 64 -20.79 0.91 -4.60
C GLU A 64 -19.60 1.01 -5.56
N GLU A 65 -19.67 1.89 -6.56
CA GLU A 65 -18.64 2.06 -7.59
C GLU A 65 -17.40 2.82 -7.12
N GLN A 66 -17.50 3.76 -6.16
CA GLN A 66 -16.35 4.56 -5.69
C GLN A 66 -16.24 4.63 -4.16
N GLY A 67 -16.91 3.72 -3.44
CA GLY A 67 -16.87 3.66 -1.97
C GLY A 67 -15.47 3.41 -1.38
N HIS A 68 -14.49 2.98 -2.19
CA HIS A 68 -13.10 2.81 -1.77
C HIS A 68 -12.31 4.13 -1.71
N GLY A 69 -12.77 5.18 -2.39
CA GLY A 69 -12.10 6.48 -2.48
C GLY A 69 -11.71 7.10 -1.13
N PRO A 70 -12.61 7.18 -0.12
CA PRO A 70 -12.28 7.71 1.20
C PRO A 70 -11.17 6.92 1.91
N ILE A 71 -11.19 5.59 1.79
CA ILE A 71 -10.20 4.70 2.42
C ILE A 71 -8.83 4.95 1.80
N ILE A 72 -8.74 4.99 0.47
CA ILE A 72 -7.49 5.28 -0.25
C ILE A 72 -6.96 6.66 0.13
N PHE A 73 -7.82 7.67 0.21
CA PHE A 73 -7.43 9.01 0.61
C PHE A 73 -6.86 9.04 2.03
N ALA A 74 -7.55 8.45 3.00
CA ALA A 74 -7.12 8.40 4.39
C ALA A 74 -5.79 7.65 4.55
N LEU A 75 -5.63 6.49 3.92
CA LEU A 75 -4.40 5.71 3.93
C LEU A 75 -3.24 6.47 3.26
N SER A 76 -3.50 7.20 2.18
CA SER A 76 -2.49 8.03 1.52
C SER A 76 -2.00 9.16 2.42
N LEU A 77 -2.93 9.86 3.09
CA LEU A 77 -2.58 10.90 4.07
C LEU A 77 -1.78 10.32 5.24
N TRP A 78 -2.16 9.14 5.74
CA TRP A 78 -1.43 8.44 6.78
C TRP A 78 -0.01 8.05 6.34
N LEU A 79 0.18 7.56 5.10
CA LEU A 79 1.51 7.27 4.56
C LEU A 79 2.38 8.52 4.43
N ILE A 80 1.79 9.64 3.99
CA ILE A 80 2.47 10.94 3.93
C ILE A 80 2.91 11.35 5.34
N TRP A 81 2.01 11.24 6.32
CA TRP A 81 2.30 11.56 7.71
C TRP A 81 3.42 10.70 8.28
N ARG A 82 3.41 9.38 8.02
CA ARG A 82 4.46 8.46 8.47
C ARG A 82 5.83 8.78 7.85
N LYS A 83 5.87 9.18 6.57
CA LYS A 83 7.10 9.57 5.88
C LYS A 83 7.53 11.02 6.14
N TRP A 84 6.71 11.80 6.83
CA TRP A 84 6.96 13.22 7.04
C TRP A 84 8.31 13.54 7.72
N PRO A 85 8.78 12.78 8.74
CA PRO A 85 10.10 13.01 9.31
C PRO A 85 11.24 12.82 8.29
N GLU A 86 11.19 11.76 7.48
CA GLU A 86 12.17 11.51 6.41
C GLU A 86 12.14 12.60 5.33
N VAL A 87 10.94 13.04 4.94
CA VAL A 87 10.75 14.12 3.97
C VAL A 87 11.36 15.43 4.50
N ARG A 88 11.11 15.78 5.75
CA ARG A 88 11.70 16.98 6.37
C ARG A 88 13.22 16.91 6.43
N ALA A 89 13.78 15.76 6.83
CA ALA A 89 15.22 15.55 6.89
C ALA A 89 15.88 15.67 5.50
N ALA A 90 15.29 15.06 4.47
CA ALA A 90 15.82 15.09 3.10
C ALA A 90 15.63 16.44 2.38
N SER A 91 14.76 17.31 2.90
CA SER A 91 14.38 18.59 2.30
C SER A 91 14.93 19.79 3.09
N ALA A 92 15.86 19.58 4.01
CA ALA A 92 16.57 20.64 4.72
C ALA A 92 17.97 20.86 4.11
N PRO A 93 18.30 22.06 3.59
CA PRO A 93 17.42 23.22 3.40
C PRO A 93 16.41 23.02 2.24
N PRO A 94 15.25 23.69 2.26
CA PRO A 94 14.23 23.58 1.21
C PRO A 94 14.81 23.98 -0.16
N ARG A 95 14.56 23.15 -1.18
CA ARG A 95 14.98 23.40 -2.57
C ARG A 95 13.75 23.45 -3.47
N PRO A 96 13.02 24.58 -3.50
CA PRO A 96 11.81 24.71 -4.31
C PRO A 96 12.10 24.42 -5.78
N HIS A 97 11.21 23.70 -6.44
CA HIS A 97 11.36 23.34 -7.85
C HIS A 97 10.39 24.16 -8.71
N TRP A 98 10.91 24.91 -9.69
CA TRP A 98 10.12 25.83 -10.52
C TRP A 98 9.00 25.14 -11.31
N ILE A 99 9.21 23.89 -11.75
CA ILE A 99 8.17 23.04 -12.36
C ILE A 99 6.90 22.95 -11.50
N GLY A 100 7.01 23.12 -10.18
CA GLY A 100 5.86 23.17 -9.29
C GLY A 100 4.82 24.23 -9.68
N TRP A 101 5.24 25.38 -10.25
CA TRP A 101 4.32 26.40 -10.75
C TRP A 101 3.55 25.92 -11.98
N ALA A 102 4.24 25.28 -12.92
CA ALA A 102 3.59 24.71 -14.11
C ALA A 102 2.56 23.63 -13.73
N VAL A 103 2.93 22.74 -12.80
CA VAL A 103 2.03 21.70 -12.28
C VAL A 103 0.86 22.32 -11.49
N LEU A 104 1.09 23.40 -10.74
CA LEU A 104 0.04 24.12 -10.02
C LEU A 104 -0.97 24.74 -10.98
N VAL A 105 -0.50 25.50 -11.99
CA VAL A 105 -1.36 26.12 -13.00
C VAL A 105 -2.14 25.06 -13.76
N PHE A 106 -1.49 23.96 -14.14
CA PHE A 106 -2.16 22.82 -14.78
C PHE A 106 -3.23 22.19 -13.88
N GLY A 107 -2.91 21.94 -12.60
CA GLY A 107 -3.85 21.38 -11.63
C GLY A 107 -5.06 22.29 -11.41
N LEU A 108 -4.83 23.59 -11.25
CA LEU A 108 -5.91 24.59 -11.11
C LEU A 108 -6.74 24.71 -12.40
N GLY A 109 -6.12 24.66 -13.57
CA GLY A 109 -6.80 24.67 -14.86
C GLY A 109 -7.71 23.45 -15.04
N ILE A 110 -7.21 22.26 -14.70
CA ILE A 110 -8.02 21.03 -14.68
C ILE A 110 -9.14 21.12 -13.64
N HIS A 111 -8.88 21.66 -12.46
CA HIS A 111 -9.91 21.84 -11.43
C HIS A 111 -11.05 22.73 -11.94
N LEU A 112 -10.70 23.88 -12.54
CA LEU A 112 -11.68 24.81 -13.10
C LEU A 112 -12.47 24.17 -14.26
N LEU A 113 -11.79 23.43 -15.13
CA LEU A 113 -12.45 22.72 -16.23
C LEU A 113 -13.38 21.63 -15.69
N GLY A 114 -12.90 20.82 -14.74
CA GLY A 114 -13.70 19.79 -14.07
C GLY A 114 -14.94 20.37 -13.42
N ARG A 115 -14.79 21.46 -12.66
CA ARG A 115 -15.90 22.10 -11.96
C ARG A 115 -16.90 22.78 -12.89
N SER A 116 -16.42 23.46 -13.94
CA SER A 116 -17.28 24.13 -14.92
C SER A 116 -18.07 23.14 -15.79
N GLN A 117 -17.44 22.01 -16.16
CA GLN A 117 -18.05 20.98 -17.00
C GLN A 117 -18.70 19.85 -16.19
N LYS A 118 -18.67 19.92 -14.85
CA LYS A 118 -19.13 18.87 -13.93
C LYS A 118 -18.47 17.50 -14.19
N ILE A 119 -17.20 17.50 -14.56
CA ILE A 119 -16.40 16.29 -14.80
C ILE A 119 -15.65 15.93 -13.51
N LEU A 120 -16.24 15.01 -12.73
CA LEU A 120 -15.69 14.59 -11.44
C LEU A 120 -14.26 14.05 -11.54
N MET A 121 -13.93 13.33 -12.62
CA MET A 121 -12.58 12.82 -12.88
C MET A 121 -11.52 13.94 -12.82
N PHE A 122 -11.80 15.08 -13.45
CA PHE A 122 -10.89 16.21 -13.50
C PHE A 122 -10.79 16.89 -12.13
N GLU A 123 -11.90 17.03 -11.41
CA GLU A 123 -11.87 17.55 -10.04
C GLU A 123 -11.00 16.68 -9.13
N VAL A 124 -11.16 15.36 -9.15
CA VAL A 124 -10.37 14.46 -8.31
C VAL A 124 -8.90 14.41 -8.76
N ALA A 125 -8.63 14.34 -10.06
CA ALA A 125 -7.26 14.38 -10.59
C ALA A 125 -6.54 15.69 -10.23
N SER A 126 -7.27 16.80 -10.16
CA SER A 126 -6.70 18.10 -9.78
C SER A 126 -6.19 18.13 -8.33
N ILE A 127 -6.82 17.37 -7.41
CA ILE A 127 -6.33 17.22 -6.02
C ILE A 127 -4.89 16.69 -6.03
N LEU A 128 -4.63 15.64 -6.81
CA LEU A 128 -3.29 15.04 -6.90
C LEU A 128 -2.28 16.03 -7.48
N ALA A 129 -2.64 16.73 -8.56
CA ALA A 129 -1.77 17.71 -9.21
C ALA A 129 -1.44 18.88 -8.29
N VAL A 130 -2.43 19.46 -7.60
CA VAL A 130 -2.24 20.59 -6.69
C VAL A 130 -1.44 20.19 -5.45
N LEU A 131 -1.68 18.99 -4.89
CA LEU A 131 -0.88 18.46 -3.78
C LEU A 131 0.58 18.21 -4.21
N ALA A 132 0.81 17.62 -5.38
CA ALA A 132 2.16 17.38 -5.90
C ALA A 132 2.90 18.68 -6.17
N ALA A 133 2.21 19.68 -6.74
CA ALA A 133 2.74 21.03 -6.94
C ALA A 133 3.12 21.70 -5.61
N THR A 134 2.27 21.59 -4.60
CA THR A 134 2.52 22.12 -3.26
C THR A 134 3.80 21.52 -2.67
N VAL A 135 3.98 20.21 -2.78
CA VAL A 135 5.21 19.51 -2.34
C VAL A 135 6.43 19.99 -3.15
N LEU A 136 6.32 20.14 -4.47
CA LEU A 136 7.42 20.62 -5.31
C LEU A 136 7.83 22.06 -4.99
N LEU A 137 6.86 22.94 -4.74
CA LEU A 137 7.10 24.36 -4.45
C LEU A 137 7.64 24.60 -3.04
N LYS A 138 7.24 23.80 -2.05
CA LYS A 138 7.68 23.97 -0.65
C LYS A 138 8.91 23.15 -0.29
N LEU A 139 9.00 21.91 -0.79
CA LEU A 139 9.97 20.91 -0.33
C LEU A 139 10.91 20.44 -1.46
N GLY A 140 10.49 20.56 -2.72
CA GLY A 140 11.29 20.21 -3.89
C GLY A 140 11.09 18.79 -4.42
N ALA A 141 11.79 18.47 -5.50
CA ALA A 141 11.63 17.20 -6.22
C ALA A 141 12.06 15.96 -5.42
N ARG A 142 12.98 16.11 -4.46
CA ARG A 142 13.40 15.01 -3.57
C ARG A 142 12.27 14.56 -2.65
N ALA A 143 11.52 15.51 -2.08
CA ALA A 143 10.36 15.22 -1.25
C ALA A 143 9.28 14.48 -2.05
N LEU A 144 8.97 14.96 -3.26
CA LEU A 144 7.99 14.30 -4.13
C LEU A 144 8.44 12.86 -4.47
N ARG A 145 9.74 12.64 -4.71
CA ARG A 145 10.28 11.31 -4.95
C ARG A 145 10.17 10.39 -3.73
N LEU A 146 10.27 10.90 -2.51
CA LEU A 146 10.02 10.09 -1.29
C LEU A 146 8.54 9.74 -1.13
N LEU A 147 7.65 10.64 -1.56
CA LEU A 147 6.20 10.53 -1.49
C LEU A 147 5.56 9.92 -2.76
N TRP A 148 6.36 9.42 -3.71
CA TRP A 148 5.85 8.90 -4.99
C TRP A 148 4.75 7.85 -4.81
N PHE A 149 4.92 6.94 -3.84
CA PHE A 149 3.95 5.86 -3.59
C PHE A 149 2.61 6.38 -3.05
N PRO A 150 2.54 7.23 -2.00
CA PRO A 150 1.29 7.87 -1.62
C PRO A 150 0.57 8.59 -2.77
N PHE A 151 1.30 9.35 -3.59
CA PHE A 151 0.71 10.04 -4.74
C PHE A 151 0.21 9.08 -5.82
N PHE A 152 0.98 8.03 -6.12
CA PHE A 152 0.56 6.95 -7.01
C PHE A 152 -0.68 6.23 -6.47
N PHE A 153 -0.73 5.97 -5.16
CA PHE A 153 -1.85 5.31 -4.52
C PHE A 153 -3.12 6.17 -4.56
N MET A 154 -3.01 7.49 -4.41
CA MET A 154 -4.14 8.43 -4.62
C MET A 154 -4.71 8.37 -6.04
N LEU A 155 -3.99 7.87 -7.05
CA LEU A 155 -4.51 7.76 -8.42
C LEU A 155 -5.70 6.80 -8.48
N PHE A 156 -5.74 5.77 -7.62
CA PHE A 156 -6.87 4.83 -7.51
C PHE A 156 -8.15 5.47 -6.93
N MET A 157 -8.06 6.69 -6.42
CA MET A 157 -9.22 7.50 -6.03
C MET A 157 -9.87 8.23 -7.21
N VAL A 158 -9.12 8.43 -8.31
CA VAL A 158 -9.61 9.16 -9.49
C VAL A 158 -10.63 8.28 -10.23
N PRO A 159 -11.90 8.71 -10.38
CA PRO A 159 -12.87 7.94 -11.13
C PRO A 159 -12.44 7.91 -12.60
N LEU A 160 -12.09 6.73 -13.10
CA LEU A 160 -11.71 6.53 -14.49
C LEU A 160 -12.94 6.69 -15.40
N PRO A 161 -12.76 7.09 -16.68
CA PRO A 161 -13.86 7.16 -17.63
C PRO A 161 -14.54 5.80 -17.76
N SER A 162 -15.87 5.78 -17.78
CA SER A 162 -16.67 4.55 -17.92
C SER A 162 -16.21 3.68 -19.09
N GLU A 163 -15.84 4.31 -20.21
CA GLU A 163 -15.33 3.62 -21.40
C GLU A 163 -14.01 2.90 -21.16
N LEU A 164 -13.08 3.54 -20.44
CA LEU A 164 -11.79 2.93 -20.12
C LEU A 164 -11.98 1.78 -19.12
N VAL A 165 -12.85 1.99 -18.12
CA VAL A 165 -13.23 0.93 -17.20
C VAL A 165 -13.87 -0.22 -17.97
N ALA A 166 -14.85 0.04 -18.85
CA ALA A 166 -15.49 -0.99 -19.66
C ALA A 166 -14.47 -1.74 -20.53
N ALA A 167 -13.56 -1.04 -21.19
CA ALA A 167 -12.54 -1.65 -22.06
C ALA A 167 -11.62 -2.62 -21.31
N VAL A 168 -11.20 -2.28 -20.09
CA VAL A 168 -10.33 -3.14 -19.26
C VAL A 168 -11.13 -4.28 -18.63
N THR A 169 -12.36 -4.01 -18.24
CA THR A 169 -13.12 -4.90 -17.36
C THR A 169 -14.02 -5.88 -18.12
N MET A 170 -14.43 -5.54 -19.35
CA MET A 170 -15.27 -6.41 -20.17
C MET A 170 -14.60 -7.75 -20.51
N PRO A 171 -13.31 -7.81 -20.89
CA PRO A 171 -12.62 -9.09 -21.07
C PRO A 171 -12.62 -9.94 -19.79
N MET A 172 -12.44 -9.31 -18.62
CA MET A 172 -12.52 -10.02 -17.34
C MET A 172 -13.94 -10.53 -17.05
N LYS A 173 -14.99 -9.71 -17.29
CA LYS A 173 -16.39 -10.14 -17.13
C LYS A 173 -16.70 -11.35 -18.00
N MET A 174 -16.24 -11.35 -19.24
CA MET A 174 -16.40 -12.48 -20.18
C MET A 174 -15.67 -13.72 -19.67
N ALA A 175 -14.43 -13.59 -19.23
CA ALA A 175 -13.63 -14.69 -18.71
C ALA A 175 -14.23 -15.29 -17.42
N VAL A 176 -14.73 -14.45 -16.50
CA VAL A 176 -15.43 -14.89 -15.29
C VAL A 176 -16.72 -15.62 -15.65
N SER A 177 -17.53 -15.06 -16.54
CA SER A 177 -18.79 -15.69 -16.99
C SER A 177 -18.52 -17.06 -17.61
N TRP A 178 -17.51 -17.16 -18.47
CA TRP A 178 -17.09 -18.42 -19.09
C TRP A 178 -16.63 -19.45 -18.04
N ALA A 179 -15.78 -19.04 -17.10
CA ALA A 179 -15.29 -19.93 -16.04
C ALA A 179 -16.43 -20.42 -15.14
N THR A 180 -17.34 -19.54 -14.73
CA THR A 180 -18.50 -19.89 -13.91
C THR A 180 -19.41 -20.89 -14.62
N GLU A 181 -19.78 -20.63 -15.87
CA GLU A 181 -20.60 -21.53 -16.68
C GLU A 181 -19.95 -22.90 -16.82
N HIS A 182 -18.67 -22.95 -17.19
CA HIS A 182 -17.95 -24.21 -17.39
C HIS A 182 -17.89 -25.06 -16.11
N LEU A 183 -17.61 -24.43 -14.96
CA LEU A 183 -17.54 -25.11 -13.67
C LEU A 183 -18.91 -25.61 -13.19
N LEU A 184 -19.97 -24.80 -13.33
CA LEU A 184 -21.32 -25.18 -12.91
C LEU A 184 -21.95 -26.21 -13.84
N PHE A 185 -21.68 -26.11 -15.15
CA PHE A 185 -22.12 -27.11 -16.12
C PHE A 185 -21.45 -28.47 -15.84
N ALA A 186 -20.14 -28.47 -15.56
CA ALA A 186 -19.42 -29.68 -15.15
C ALA A 186 -19.94 -30.29 -13.83
N ALA A 187 -20.49 -29.45 -12.94
CA ALA A 187 -21.15 -29.88 -11.70
C ALA A 187 -22.59 -30.38 -11.90
N GLY A 188 -23.12 -30.35 -13.13
CA GLY A 188 -24.48 -30.82 -13.47
C GLY A 188 -25.58 -29.79 -13.25
N CYS A 189 -25.26 -28.51 -13.06
CA CYS A 189 -26.26 -27.45 -12.95
C CYS A 189 -26.85 -27.08 -14.34
N PRO A 190 -28.16 -26.77 -14.42
CA PRO A 190 -28.81 -26.38 -15.67
C PRO A 190 -28.47 -24.92 -16.03
N ILE A 191 -27.23 -24.69 -16.46
CA ILE A 191 -26.68 -23.36 -16.76
C ILE A 191 -26.38 -23.19 -18.26
N SER A 192 -26.57 -21.98 -18.76
CA SER A 192 -26.23 -21.51 -20.10
C SER A 192 -25.66 -20.09 -20.02
N ARG A 193 -24.89 -19.68 -21.03
CA ARG A 193 -24.26 -18.37 -21.08
C ARG A 193 -24.45 -17.70 -22.43
N SER A 194 -24.83 -16.42 -22.41
CA SER A 194 -24.84 -15.54 -23.57
C SER A 194 -24.06 -14.27 -23.25
N GLY A 195 -22.81 -14.19 -23.74
CA GLY A 195 -21.90 -13.10 -23.37
C GLY A 195 -21.58 -13.10 -21.87
N VAL A 196 -22.00 -12.03 -21.19
CA VAL A 196 -21.90 -11.82 -19.72
C VAL A 196 -23.19 -12.16 -18.96
N VAL A 197 -24.20 -12.70 -19.66
CA VAL A 197 -25.46 -13.12 -19.05
C VAL A 197 -25.40 -14.63 -18.80
N LEU A 198 -25.60 -15.02 -17.54
CA LEU A 198 -25.71 -16.41 -17.12
C LEU A 198 -27.18 -16.74 -16.89
N GLN A 199 -27.66 -17.81 -17.51
CA GLN A 199 -29.02 -18.30 -17.33
C GLN A 199 -28.97 -19.63 -16.59
N ILE A 200 -29.62 -19.72 -15.43
CA ILE A 200 -29.67 -20.94 -14.62
C ILE A 200 -31.13 -21.31 -14.32
N GLY A 201 -31.61 -22.43 -14.88
CA GLY A 201 -33.03 -22.75 -14.89
C GLY A 201 -33.87 -21.62 -15.49
N GLN A 202 -34.84 -21.10 -14.73
CA GLN A 202 -35.67 -19.95 -15.11
C GLN A 202 -35.05 -18.57 -14.81
N TYR A 203 -33.91 -18.50 -14.10
CA TYR A 203 -33.33 -17.24 -13.65
C TYR A 203 -32.23 -16.74 -14.59
N GLN A 204 -32.09 -15.42 -14.67
CA GLN A 204 -31.03 -14.76 -15.43
C GLN A 204 -30.21 -13.88 -14.49
N LEU A 205 -28.90 -14.11 -14.46
CA LEU A 205 -27.93 -13.28 -13.76
C LEU A 205 -27.08 -12.52 -14.77
N LEU A 206 -27.12 -11.19 -14.69
CA LEU A 206 -26.10 -10.37 -15.32
C LEU A 206 -24.83 -10.43 -14.47
N VAL A 207 -23.76 -10.98 -15.04
CA VAL A 207 -22.44 -10.91 -14.40
C VAL A 207 -21.99 -9.45 -14.25
N ALA A 208 -22.55 -8.52 -15.04
CA ALA A 208 -22.32 -7.09 -14.87
C ALA A 208 -22.80 -6.56 -13.50
N ASP A 209 -23.94 -7.02 -12.96
CA ASP A 209 -24.46 -6.60 -11.65
C ASP A 209 -23.80 -7.40 -10.53
N ALA A 210 -23.61 -8.71 -10.74
CA ALA A 210 -22.82 -9.57 -9.85
C ALA A 210 -21.36 -9.10 -9.74
N CYS A 211 -20.86 -8.42 -10.76
CA CYS A 211 -19.55 -7.77 -10.79
C CYS A 211 -19.67 -6.24 -10.81
N ALA A 212 -20.75 -5.60 -10.34
CA ALA A 212 -20.74 -4.14 -10.12
C ALA A 212 -19.58 -3.78 -9.15
N GLY A 213 -19.22 -4.73 -8.28
CA GLY A 213 -17.95 -4.77 -7.58
C GLY A 213 -16.70 -5.02 -8.45
N LEU A 214 -16.63 -4.73 -9.75
CA LEU A 214 -15.38 -4.88 -10.52
C LEU A 214 -14.35 -3.80 -10.14
N GLN A 215 -14.83 -2.68 -9.57
CA GLN A 215 -14.01 -1.76 -8.80
C GLN A 215 -13.34 -2.47 -7.60
N THR A 216 -13.88 -3.58 -7.09
CA THR A 216 -13.22 -4.37 -6.05
C THR A 216 -11.95 -5.02 -6.55
N LEU A 217 -11.79 -5.33 -7.84
CA LEU A 217 -10.51 -5.83 -8.36
C LEU A 217 -9.44 -4.73 -8.30
N LEU A 218 -9.77 -3.53 -8.78
CA LEU A 218 -8.91 -2.35 -8.69
C LEU A 218 -8.65 -1.94 -7.24
N THR A 219 -9.64 -2.08 -6.36
CA THR A 219 -9.52 -1.78 -4.92
C THR A 219 -8.70 -2.85 -4.19
N LEU A 220 -8.88 -4.13 -4.49
CA LEU A 220 -8.08 -5.22 -3.96
C LEU A 220 -6.64 -5.13 -4.47
N GLU A 221 -6.45 -4.71 -5.71
CA GLU A 221 -5.13 -4.44 -6.27
C GLU A 221 -4.48 -3.24 -5.57
N ALA A 222 -5.20 -2.13 -5.42
CA ALA A 222 -4.75 -0.97 -4.67
C ALA A 222 -4.39 -1.38 -3.21
N LEU A 223 -5.25 -2.14 -2.54
CA LEU A 223 -5.03 -2.58 -1.16
C LEU A 223 -3.88 -3.59 -1.05
N GLY A 224 -3.72 -4.48 -2.03
CA GLY A 224 -2.59 -5.41 -2.12
C GLY A 224 -1.27 -4.67 -2.36
N LEU A 225 -1.24 -3.68 -3.25
CA LEU A 225 -0.11 -2.78 -3.45
C LEU A 225 0.22 -1.97 -2.19
N PHE A 226 -0.80 -1.48 -1.48
CA PHE A 226 -0.65 -0.83 -0.19
C PHE A 226 -0.02 -1.75 0.86
N TYR A 227 -0.51 -2.99 0.96
CA TYR A 227 0.05 -4.02 1.84
C TYR A 227 1.52 -4.30 1.52
N LEU A 228 1.87 -4.48 0.24
CA LEU A 228 3.26 -4.70 -0.18
C LEU A 228 4.18 -3.54 0.18
N ASN A 229 3.72 -2.30 0.00
CA ASN A 229 4.50 -1.13 0.42
C ASN A 229 4.63 -1.02 1.94
N LEU A 230 3.65 -1.52 2.72
CA LEU A 230 3.71 -1.51 4.17
C LEU A 230 4.67 -2.57 4.72
N MET A 231 4.63 -3.79 4.15
CA MET A 231 5.43 -4.91 4.63
C MET A 231 6.89 -4.88 4.18
N ARG A 232 7.24 -4.08 3.16
CA ARG A 232 8.63 -3.76 2.72
C ARG A 232 9.62 -4.89 2.99
N HIS A 233 9.36 -6.06 2.42
CA HIS A 233 10.31 -7.15 2.50
C HIS A 233 11.54 -6.86 1.62
N PRO A 234 12.75 -7.26 2.04
CA PRO A 234 14.00 -6.85 1.40
C PRO A 234 14.19 -7.36 -0.03
N SER A 235 13.38 -8.32 -0.49
CA SER A 235 13.46 -8.87 -1.85
C SER A 235 12.47 -8.20 -2.81
N ALA A 236 12.99 -7.37 -3.72
CA ALA A 236 12.21 -6.74 -4.79
C ALA A 236 11.51 -7.78 -5.70
N PHE A 237 12.11 -8.96 -5.87
CA PHE A 237 11.53 -10.07 -6.64
C PHE A 237 10.23 -10.60 -6.01
N ARG A 238 10.18 -10.70 -4.67
CA ARG A 238 8.98 -11.12 -3.94
C ARG A 238 7.84 -10.11 -4.09
N ASN A 239 8.15 -8.82 -3.97
CA ASN A 239 7.13 -7.77 -4.12
C ASN A 239 6.55 -7.74 -5.53
N LEU A 240 7.39 -7.94 -6.57
CA LEU A 240 6.93 -8.04 -7.95
C LEU A 240 6.10 -9.30 -8.21
N ALA A 241 6.55 -10.46 -7.69
CA ALA A 241 5.81 -11.72 -7.82
C ALA A 241 4.43 -11.64 -7.14
N LEU A 242 4.35 -11.04 -5.94
CA LEU A 242 3.09 -10.83 -5.24
C LEU A 242 2.19 -9.85 -5.99
N ALA A 243 2.73 -8.76 -6.55
CA ALA A 243 1.96 -7.83 -7.36
C ALA A 243 1.33 -8.51 -8.60
N ILE A 244 2.08 -9.38 -9.28
CA ILE A 244 1.56 -10.16 -10.42
C ILE A 244 0.48 -11.14 -9.96
N LEU A 245 0.65 -11.75 -8.78
CA LEU A 245 -0.23 -12.79 -8.27
C LEU A 245 -1.55 -12.26 -7.69
N ILE A 246 -1.63 -10.96 -7.39
CA ILE A 246 -2.87 -10.27 -7.03
C ILE A 246 -3.92 -10.43 -8.14
N VAL A 247 -3.54 -10.24 -9.40
CA VAL A 247 -4.48 -10.29 -10.54
C VAL A 247 -5.23 -11.64 -10.63
N PRO A 248 -4.55 -12.80 -10.70
CA PRO A 248 -5.22 -14.10 -10.74
C PRO A 248 -5.93 -14.47 -9.43
N VAL A 249 -5.43 -14.04 -8.26
CA VAL A 249 -6.15 -14.21 -6.99
C VAL A 249 -7.49 -13.46 -7.03
N SER A 250 -7.46 -12.22 -7.50
CA SER A 250 -8.64 -11.37 -7.62
C SER A 250 -9.63 -11.91 -8.64
N PHE A 251 -9.14 -12.41 -9.78
CA PHE A 251 -9.96 -13.12 -10.78
C PHE A 251 -10.64 -14.36 -10.17
N THR A 252 -9.88 -15.20 -9.48
CA THR A 252 -10.39 -16.45 -8.88
C THR A 252 -11.43 -16.16 -7.80
N ALA A 253 -11.18 -15.18 -6.93
CA ALA A 253 -12.14 -14.75 -5.92
C ALA A 253 -13.46 -14.29 -6.56
N ASN A 254 -13.38 -13.60 -7.70
CA ASN A 254 -14.56 -13.15 -8.41
C ASN A 254 -15.33 -14.31 -9.07
N VAL A 255 -14.64 -15.30 -9.65
CA VAL A 255 -15.30 -16.53 -10.15
C VAL A 255 -16.06 -17.25 -9.04
N ILE A 256 -15.44 -17.40 -7.85
CA ILE A 256 -16.08 -18.01 -6.69
C ILE A 256 -17.33 -17.21 -6.26
N ARG A 257 -17.24 -15.88 -6.23
CA ARG A 257 -18.39 -15.00 -5.92
C ARG A 257 -19.55 -15.21 -6.90
N VAL A 258 -19.27 -15.19 -8.21
CA VAL A 258 -20.32 -15.36 -9.22
C VAL A 258 -20.94 -16.75 -9.15
N ILE A 259 -20.13 -17.80 -8.90
CA ILE A 259 -20.64 -19.16 -8.64
C ILE A 259 -21.57 -19.16 -7.42
N ALA A 260 -21.13 -18.60 -6.30
CA ALA A 260 -21.92 -18.55 -5.07
C ALA A 260 -23.25 -17.83 -5.29
N LEU A 261 -23.23 -16.67 -5.95
CA LEU A 261 -24.45 -15.91 -6.26
C LEU A 261 -25.40 -16.67 -7.19
N THR A 262 -24.84 -17.37 -8.19
CA THR A 262 -25.60 -18.18 -9.14
C THR A 262 -26.28 -19.37 -8.44
N LEU A 263 -25.55 -20.07 -7.55
CA LEU A 263 -26.10 -21.17 -6.76
C LEU A 263 -27.14 -20.70 -5.75
N ILE A 264 -26.90 -19.57 -5.07
CA ILE A 264 -27.88 -18.96 -4.16
C ILE A 264 -29.17 -18.65 -4.93
N THR A 265 -29.06 -18.05 -6.11
CA THR A 265 -30.22 -17.71 -6.94
C THR A 265 -30.97 -18.97 -7.39
N TYR A 266 -30.25 -20.02 -7.76
CA TYR A 266 -30.86 -21.28 -8.19
C TYR A 266 -31.65 -21.98 -7.07
N TYR A 267 -31.10 -22.06 -5.86
CA TYR A 267 -31.73 -22.79 -4.75
C TYR A 267 -32.71 -21.96 -3.91
N PHE A 268 -32.45 -20.65 -3.75
CA PHE A 268 -33.22 -19.76 -2.88
C PHE A 268 -34.05 -18.72 -3.65
N GLY A 269 -33.94 -18.70 -4.97
CA GLY A 269 -34.69 -17.82 -5.86
C GLY A 269 -34.02 -16.46 -6.11
N ASP A 270 -34.51 -15.77 -7.13
CA ASP A 270 -33.94 -14.49 -7.61
C ASP A 270 -33.97 -13.38 -6.56
N ALA A 271 -35.04 -13.31 -5.77
CA ALA A 271 -35.16 -12.34 -4.68
C ALA A 271 -34.09 -12.53 -3.59
N ALA A 272 -33.67 -13.76 -3.36
CA ALA A 272 -32.58 -14.07 -2.44
C ALA A 272 -31.23 -13.65 -3.05
N GLY A 273 -30.99 -13.94 -4.34
CA GLY A 273 -29.77 -13.56 -5.06
C GLY A 273 -29.58 -12.03 -5.26
N GLN A 274 -30.66 -11.30 -5.51
CA GLN A 274 -30.65 -9.84 -5.76
C GLN A 274 -30.78 -9.00 -4.47
N GLY A 275 -31.27 -9.59 -3.38
CA GLY A 275 -31.50 -8.91 -2.09
C GLY A 275 -30.28 -8.88 -1.16
N PHE A 276 -30.50 -9.05 0.14
CA PHE A 276 -29.47 -9.04 1.20
C PHE A 276 -28.28 -9.98 0.93
N LEU A 277 -28.48 -11.09 0.20
CA LEU A 277 -27.39 -12.03 -0.10
C LEU A 277 -26.42 -11.49 -1.15
N HIS A 278 -26.78 -10.45 -1.92
CA HIS A 278 -25.85 -9.75 -2.79
C HIS A 278 -24.76 -9.03 -1.98
N GLY A 279 -25.15 -8.32 -0.90
CA GLY A 279 -24.23 -7.69 0.05
C GLY A 279 -23.42 -8.72 0.85
N PHE A 280 -24.05 -9.84 1.25
CA PHE A 280 -23.34 -10.96 1.90
C PHE A 280 -22.30 -11.61 0.98
N ALA A 281 -22.58 -11.77 -0.31
CA ALA A 281 -21.62 -12.26 -1.29
C ALA A 281 -20.39 -11.34 -1.43
N GLY A 282 -20.54 -10.03 -1.17
CA GLY A 282 -19.43 -9.09 -1.02
C GLY A 282 -18.50 -9.43 0.16
N MET A 283 -19.06 -9.80 1.32
CA MET A 283 -18.28 -10.29 2.47
C MET A 283 -17.58 -11.62 2.15
N VAL A 284 -18.24 -12.54 1.45
CA VAL A 284 -17.62 -13.80 1.00
C VAL A 284 -16.42 -13.52 0.10
N LEU A 285 -16.52 -12.59 -0.85
CA LEU A 285 -15.39 -12.20 -1.70
C LEU A 285 -14.22 -11.66 -0.87
N PHE A 286 -14.51 -10.79 0.11
CA PHE A 286 -13.47 -10.21 0.97
C PHE A 286 -12.77 -11.26 1.84
N VAL A 287 -13.53 -12.16 2.47
CA VAL A 287 -12.99 -13.26 3.28
C VAL A 287 -12.18 -14.22 2.41
N THR A 288 -12.69 -14.60 1.23
CA THR A 288 -11.99 -15.52 0.32
C THR A 288 -10.70 -14.91 -0.22
N ALA A 289 -10.72 -13.63 -0.61
CA ALA A 289 -9.53 -12.90 -1.05
C ALA A 289 -8.49 -12.80 0.08
N LEU A 290 -8.91 -12.47 1.30
CA LEU A 290 -8.02 -12.41 2.46
C LEU A 290 -7.38 -13.78 2.75
N LEU A 291 -8.17 -14.85 2.77
CA LEU A 291 -7.67 -16.21 2.98
C LEU A 291 -6.70 -16.64 1.88
N MET A 292 -6.95 -16.31 0.61
CA MET A 292 -6.02 -16.61 -0.47
C MET A 292 -4.71 -15.83 -0.35
N ILE A 293 -4.76 -14.54 0.01
CA ILE A 293 -3.55 -13.73 0.22
C ILE A 293 -2.73 -14.29 1.39
N LEU A 294 -3.38 -14.67 2.50
CA LEU A 294 -2.71 -15.27 3.66
C LEU A 294 -2.11 -16.65 3.33
N ALA A 295 -2.85 -17.50 2.61
CA ALA A 295 -2.37 -18.80 2.16
C ALA A 295 -1.17 -18.66 1.23
N LEU A 296 -1.20 -17.68 0.34
CA LEU A 296 -0.13 -17.40 -0.59
C LEU A 296 1.13 -16.86 0.12
N ASP A 297 0.95 -15.93 1.06
CA ASP A 297 2.06 -15.42 1.85
C ASP A 297 2.71 -16.54 2.70
N ALA A 298 1.88 -17.40 3.32
CA ALA A 298 2.36 -18.58 4.04
C ALA A 298 3.10 -19.58 3.14
N ALA A 299 2.58 -19.86 1.94
CA ALA A 299 3.22 -20.73 0.96
C ALA A 299 4.57 -20.16 0.52
N LEU A 300 4.63 -18.86 0.26
CA LEU A 300 5.86 -18.19 -0.16
C LEU A 300 6.91 -18.17 0.95
N GLN A 301 6.50 -17.93 2.20
CA GLN A 301 7.36 -18.04 3.38
C GLN A 301 7.91 -19.46 3.55
N TRP A 302 7.06 -20.48 3.34
CA TRP A 302 7.47 -21.88 3.41
C TRP A 302 8.46 -22.26 2.30
N PHE A 303 8.25 -21.79 1.07
CA PHE A 303 9.18 -22.00 -0.06
C PHE A 303 10.53 -21.32 0.16
N ILE A 304 10.56 -20.11 0.72
CA ILE A 304 11.79 -19.40 1.06
C ILE A 304 12.53 -20.13 2.20
N LYS A 305 11.82 -20.51 3.27
CA LYS A 305 12.39 -21.27 4.39
C LYS A 305 12.96 -22.62 3.97
N ARG A 306 12.36 -23.29 2.97
CA ARG A 306 12.89 -24.52 2.37
C ARG A 306 14.14 -24.29 1.52
N ARG A 307 14.28 -23.12 0.90
CA ARG A 307 15.49 -22.76 0.13
C ARG A 307 16.64 -22.25 1.01
N GLU A 308 16.33 -21.74 2.20
CA GLU A 308 17.31 -21.28 3.19
C GLU A 308 17.77 -22.39 4.15
N GLN A 309 17.21 -23.61 4.07
CA GLN A 309 17.83 -24.76 4.74
C GLN A 309 19.22 -25.00 4.13
N PRO A 310 20.31 -24.86 4.90
CA PRO A 310 21.64 -25.08 4.38
C PRO A 310 21.72 -26.52 3.89
N ARG A 311 22.20 -26.73 2.67
CA ARG A 311 22.86 -27.99 2.33
C ARG A 311 23.90 -28.22 3.42
N HIS A 312 23.68 -29.19 4.29
CA HIS A 312 24.71 -29.70 5.19
C HIS A 312 26.00 -29.84 4.37
N PRO A 313 27.11 -29.17 4.74
CA PRO A 313 28.41 -29.63 4.28
C PRO A 313 28.57 -31.03 4.86
N GLY A 314 28.47 -32.03 4.00
CA GLY A 314 28.75 -33.41 4.39
C GLY A 314 30.16 -33.51 4.97
N HIS A 315 30.28 -34.29 6.05
CA HIS A 315 31.49 -34.94 6.52
C HIS A 315 32.74 -34.06 6.78
N GLY A 316 32.75 -33.37 7.92
CA GLY A 316 33.97 -33.24 8.71
C GLY A 316 34.17 -34.52 9.51
N TRP A 317 35.21 -35.29 9.19
CA TRP A 317 35.61 -36.50 9.91
C TRP A 317 35.75 -36.26 11.43
N PRO A 318 35.45 -37.24 12.30
CA PRO A 318 35.84 -37.15 13.70
C PRO A 318 37.36 -37.27 13.81
N ASN A 319 38.02 -36.26 14.38
CA ASN A 319 39.43 -36.35 14.75
C ASN A 319 39.63 -37.53 15.72
N PRO A 320 40.54 -38.49 15.46
CA PRO A 320 40.89 -39.49 16.45
C PRO A 320 41.71 -38.87 17.58
N PRO A 321 41.64 -39.43 18.80
CA PRO A 321 42.35 -38.90 19.96
C PRO A 321 43.86 -39.19 19.87
N ASN A 322 44.66 -38.24 20.36
CA ASN A 322 46.11 -38.27 20.60
C ASN A 322 46.84 -39.62 20.48
N SER A 323 47.98 -39.62 19.80
CA SER A 323 49.10 -40.50 20.18
C SER A 323 50.40 -39.68 20.42
N PRO A 324 51.23 -40.09 21.41
CA PRO A 324 52.40 -39.35 21.87
C PRO A 324 53.70 -39.83 21.20
N ASN A 325 54.76 -39.01 21.30
CA ASN A 325 56.16 -39.25 20.94
C ASN A 325 56.60 -39.00 19.48
N SER A 326 57.35 -37.90 19.28
CA SER A 326 58.74 -38.04 18.84
C SER A 326 59.61 -36.90 19.39
N PRO A 327 60.73 -37.19 20.06
CA PRO A 327 61.62 -36.20 20.68
C PRO A 327 62.65 -35.68 19.68
N ASN A 328 63.03 -34.41 19.79
CA ASN A 328 64.43 -33.94 19.78
C ASN A 328 64.50 -32.42 19.72
N SER A 329 64.76 -31.82 20.88
CA SER A 329 65.62 -30.63 21.00
C SER A 329 67.02 -31.12 21.40
N PRO A 330 68.10 -30.42 20.99
CA PRO A 330 68.59 -29.36 21.86
C PRO A 330 69.05 -28.08 21.15
N SER A 331 69.06 -27.05 21.99
CA SER A 331 69.40 -25.63 21.88
C SER A 331 70.91 -25.35 21.72
N PRO A 332 71.45 -24.16 22.07
CA PRO A 332 71.34 -22.80 21.49
C PRO A 332 72.73 -22.27 21.06
N LEU A 333 72.86 -21.02 20.54
CA LEU A 333 73.93 -20.02 20.89
C LEU A 333 74.15 -18.91 19.82
N ARG A 334 74.15 -17.68 20.34
CA ARG A 334 75.04 -16.51 20.09
C ARG A 334 75.03 -15.69 18.79
N GLY A 335 74.85 -14.38 19.03
CA GLY A 335 75.67 -13.28 18.50
C GLY A 335 74.94 -12.39 17.48
N GLY A 336 74.87 -11.06 17.58
CA GLY A 336 75.52 -10.07 18.43
C GLY A 336 75.50 -8.73 17.69
N ALA A 337 75.13 -7.66 18.42
CA ALA A 337 75.30 -6.22 18.18
C ALA A 337 75.79 -5.69 16.80
N ARG A 338 75.04 -4.71 16.27
CA ARG A 338 75.50 -3.31 16.13
C ARG A 338 74.32 -2.36 16.06
#